data_AF-A0A1I3EGZ3-F1
#
_entry.id   AF-A0A1I3EGZ3-F1
#
_cell.length_a   1.000
_cell.length_b   1.000
_cell.length_c   1.000
_cell.angle_alpha   90.00
_cell.angle_beta   90.00
_cell.angle_gamma   90.00
#
_symmetry.space_group_name_H-M   'P 1'
#
loop_
_entity.id
_entity.type
_entity.pdbx_description
1 polymer ?
#
loop_
_entity_poly.entity_id
_entity_poly.type
_entity_poly.pdbx_seq_one_letter_code
_entity_poly.pdbx_strand_id
1 'polypeptide(L)'
;MLSVLCLILVSVYLYRHHLYNKLDRQKLSHSSYYDVSFGGERKCSDEVVRILKDVGGYKKIVVNWHYCENGEPSCADVILLHETGIYVVEAKDYQGWISGEPEDEYWVQTLCGSQLTSYKNYFYNPLMKNSSCIRSLQKELPDMKWLPFFSMAVFGNQCELENAGLSGNTSKIILVRQLSYTIYGMVRSARKFLAPQVIDEIYDRLQVLPSAKTAEGKYSGLDKKPDFYYSKK
;
A
#
# COMPACT_ATOMS: atom_id res chain seq x y z
N MET A 1 42.25 32.96 -9.30
CA MET A 1 41.84 31.72 -10.01
C MET A 1 41.14 30.74 -9.08
N LEU A 2 41.75 30.29 -7.96
CA LEU A 2 41.06 29.40 -6.99
C LEU A 2 39.82 30.03 -6.33
N SER A 3 39.87 31.31 -5.95
CA SER A 3 38.74 32.01 -5.32
C SER A 3 37.51 32.08 -6.23
N VAL A 4 37.71 32.29 -7.53
CA VAL A 4 36.64 32.33 -8.54
C VAL A 4 36.04 30.94 -8.75
N LEU A 5 36.87 29.89 -8.79
CA LEU A 5 36.40 28.50 -8.87
C LEU A 5 35.56 28.12 -7.65
N CYS A 6 35.99 28.46 -6.43
CA CYS A 6 35.21 28.23 -5.21
C CYS A 6 33.86 28.95 -5.23
N LEU A 7 33.82 30.21 -5.69
CA LEU A 7 32.57 30.96 -5.82
C LEU A 7 31.60 30.33 -6.83
N ILE A 8 32.12 29.80 -7.96
CA ILE A 8 31.31 29.07 -8.95
C ILE A 8 30.77 27.77 -8.36
N LEU A 9 31.59 27.00 -7.63
CA LEU A 9 31.13 25.76 -7.01
C LEU A 9 30.08 26.01 -5.92
N VAL A 10 30.26 27.05 -5.11
CA VAL A 10 29.28 27.47 -4.10
C VAL A 10 28.00 27.97 -4.75
N SER A 11 28.08 28.76 -5.82
CA SER A 11 26.87 29.23 -6.53
C SER A 11 26.12 28.08 -7.20
N VAL A 12 26.82 27.11 -7.80
CA VAL A 12 26.23 25.87 -8.34
C VAL A 12 25.61 25.03 -7.24
N TYR A 13 26.27 24.90 -6.08
CA TYR A 13 25.74 24.18 -4.92
C TYR A 13 24.47 24.85 -4.39
N LEU A 14 24.50 26.17 -4.16
CA LEU A 14 23.36 26.94 -3.68
C LEU A 14 22.20 26.96 -4.69
N TYR A 15 22.51 27.07 -5.98
CA TYR A 15 21.51 27.02 -7.06
C TYR A 15 20.85 25.65 -7.14
N ARG A 16 21.63 24.56 -7.06
CA ARG A 16 21.08 23.19 -6.95
C ARG A 16 20.22 23.05 -5.70
N HIS A 17 20.72 23.46 -4.54
CA HIS A 17 19.98 23.37 -3.28
C HIS A 17 18.67 24.16 -3.34
N HIS A 18 18.67 25.36 -3.92
CA HIS A 18 17.48 26.17 -4.14
C HIS A 18 16.50 25.52 -5.12
N LEU A 19 16.97 24.91 -6.23
CA LEU A 19 16.14 24.12 -7.14
C LEU A 19 15.53 22.88 -6.46
N TYR A 20 16.31 22.18 -5.62
CA TYR A 20 15.84 21.04 -4.83
C TYR A 20 14.75 21.44 -3.83
N ASN A 21 14.88 22.59 -3.17
CA ASN A 21 13.89 23.06 -2.19
C ASN A 21 12.63 23.65 -2.86
N LYS A 22 12.75 24.19 -4.09
CA LYS A 22 11.61 24.77 -4.83
C LYS A 22 10.71 23.69 -5.48
N LEU A 23 11.20 22.46 -5.62
CA LEU A 23 10.42 21.26 -5.97
C LEU A 23 9.71 20.74 -4.70
N ASP A 24 8.77 21.55 -4.25
CA ASP A 24 8.00 21.37 -3.01
C ASP A 24 7.24 20.03 -3.00
N ARG A 25 7.35 19.26 -1.91
CA ARG A 25 6.69 17.94 -1.76
C ARG A 25 5.18 18.04 -1.97
N GLN A 26 4.59 19.16 -1.57
CA GLN A 26 3.17 19.47 -1.73
C GLN A 26 2.76 19.87 -3.16
N LYS A 27 3.70 20.31 -4.00
CA LYS A 27 3.41 20.66 -5.40
C LYS A 27 3.56 19.49 -6.36
N LEU A 28 4.38 18.50 -6.00
CA LEU A 28 4.57 17.26 -6.78
C LEU A 28 3.58 16.14 -6.40
N SER A 29 2.83 16.30 -5.30
CA SER A 29 1.82 15.33 -4.84
C SER A 29 0.59 15.22 -5.73
N HIS A 30 0.36 16.18 -6.64
CA HIS A 30 -0.89 16.27 -7.43
C HIS A 30 -0.79 15.88 -8.91
N SER A 31 0.32 15.32 -9.35
CA SER A 31 0.39 14.55 -10.59
C SER A 31 1.65 13.72 -10.52
N SER A 32 1.54 12.44 -10.18
CA SER A 32 2.72 11.63 -9.97
C SER A 32 3.50 11.60 -11.29
N TYR A 33 4.80 11.92 -11.23
CA TYR A 33 5.71 11.76 -12.36
C TYR A 33 5.60 10.34 -12.96
N TYR A 34 5.15 9.34 -12.18
CA TYR A 34 4.79 7.99 -12.60
C TYR A 34 3.63 7.88 -13.59
N ASP A 35 2.51 8.56 -13.33
CA ASP A 35 1.33 8.49 -14.20
C ASP A 35 1.66 9.01 -15.59
N VAL A 36 2.51 10.04 -15.66
CA VAL A 36 2.94 10.66 -16.91
C VAL A 36 4.12 9.94 -17.56
N SER A 37 5.11 9.47 -16.78
CA SER A 37 6.39 8.95 -17.32
C SER A 37 6.47 7.42 -17.43
N PHE A 38 5.66 6.68 -16.69
CA PHE A 38 5.77 5.21 -16.59
C PHE A 38 4.44 4.46 -16.76
N GLY A 39 3.35 5.15 -17.11
CA GLY A 39 2.06 4.52 -17.41
C GLY A 39 1.26 4.11 -16.18
N GLY A 40 1.50 4.75 -15.04
CA GLY A 40 0.71 4.57 -13.81
C GLY A 40 1.40 3.77 -12.71
N GLU A 41 0.64 3.49 -11.66
CA GLU A 41 1.07 2.72 -10.50
C GLU A 41 1.27 1.23 -10.83
N ARG A 42 2.47 0.70 -10.56
CA ARG A 42 2.76 -0.74 -10.67
C ARG A 42 2.52 -1.45 -9.34
N LYS A 43 1.99 -2.67 -9.40
CA LYS A 43 1.61 -3.47 -8.23
C LYS A 43 2.15 -4.90 -8.33
N CYS A 44 2.50 -5.48 -7.19
CA CYS A 44 2.88 -6.88 -7.05
C CYS A 44 1.74 -7.76 -6.48
N SER A 45 0.49 -7.32 -6.63
CA SER A 45 -0.70 -7.95 -6.03
C SER A 45 -0.90 -9.42 -6.43
N ASP A 46 -0.58 -9.79 -7.67
CA ASP A 46 -0.70 -11.19 -8.13
C ASP A 46 0.26 -12.12 -7.37
N GLU A 47 1.49 -11.66 -7.12
CA GLU A 47 2.47 -12.41 -6.35
C GLU A 47 2.06 -12.48 -4.87
N VAL A 48 1.54 -11.38 -4.31
CA VAL A 48 0.95 -11.36 -2.97
C VAL A 48 -0.16 -12.41 -2.85
N VAL A 49 -1.14 -12.42 -3.76
CA VAL A 49 -2.25 -13.38 -3.76
C VAL A 49 -1.74 -14.81 -3.86
N ARG A 50 -0.75 -15.08 -4.72
CA ARG A 50 -0.12 -16.40 -4.83
C ARG A 50 0.45 -16.87 -3.50
N ILE A 51 1.22 -16.02 -2.82
CA ILE A 51 1.81 -16.35 -1.51
C ILE A 51 0.72 -16.55 -0.45
N LEU A 52 -0.30 -15.68 -0.43
CA LEU A 52 -1.37 -15.76 0.57
C LEU A 52 -2.28 -16.99 0.38
N LYS A 53 -2.39 -17.55 -0.83
CA LYS A 53 -3.11 -18.83 -1.08
C LYS A 53 -2.49 -20.00 -0.34
N ASP A 54 -1.17 -19.99 -0.13
CA ASP A 54 -0.43 -21.08 0.50
C ASP A 54 -0.40 -20.97 2.04
N VAL A 55 -0.93 -19.90 2.62
CA VAL A 55 -1.05 -19.75 4.08
C VAL A 55 -2.01 -20.81 4.63
N GLY A 56 -1.54 -21.63 5.58
CA GLY A 56 -2.37 -22.67 6.20
C GLY A 56 -3.46 -22.09 7.12
N GLY A 57 -4.57 -22.82 7.29
CA GLY A 57 -5.75 -22.37 8.04
C GLY A 57 -6.91 -21.99 7.12
N TYR A 58 -8.12 -21.90 7.68
CA TYR A 58 -9.29 -21.44 6.94
C TYR A 58 -9.14 -19.97 6.56
N LYS A 59 -9.38 -19.65 5.30
CA LYS A 59 -9.19 -18.29 4.78
C LYS A 59 -10.00 -17.98 3.54
N LYS A 60 -10.19 -16.70 3.30
CA LYS A 60 -10.69 -16.12 2.03
C LYS A 60 -9.83 -14.94 1.63
N ILE A 61 -9.72 -14.71 0.33
CA ILE A 61 -8.97 -13.58 -0.22
C ILE A 61 -9.93 -12.76 -1.08
N VAL A 62 -9.97 -11.46 -0.82
CA VAL A 62 -10.66 -10.44 -1.61
C VAL A 62 -9.59 -9.60 -2.31
N VAL A 63 -9.71 -9.40 -3.61
CA VAL A 63 -8.76 -8.62 -4.42
C VAL A 63 -9.46 -7.43 -5.06
N ASN A 64 -8.80 -6.28 -5.10
CA ASN A 64 -9.34 -5.01 -5.60
C ASN A 64 -10.64 -4.62 -4.91
N TRP A 65 -10.60 -4.59 -3.57
CA TRP A 65 -11.75 -4.15 -2.80
C TRP A 65 -11.90 -2.64 -2.89
N HIS A 66 -13.10 -2.18 -3.23
CA HIS A 66 -13.46 -0.78 -3.35
C HIS A 66 -14.73 -0.51 -2.54
N TYR A 67 -14.71 0.58 -1.78
CA TYR A 67 -15.82 1.05 -0.99
C TYR A 67 -15.91 2.57 -1.08
N CYS A 68 -17.13 3.11 -1.09
CA CYS A 68 -17.35 4.54 -1.13
C CYS A 68 -18.54 4.87 -0.21
N GLU A 69 -18.28 5.69 0.81
CA GLU A 69 -19.30 6.17 1.73
C GLU A 69 -19.26 7.69 1.74
N ASN A 70 -20.41 8.33 1.50
CA ASN A 70 -20.55 9.79 1.46
C ASN A 70 -19.52 10.51 0.55
N GLY A 71 -19.07 9.83 -0.51
CA GLY A 71 -18.09 10.37 -1.45
C GLY A 71 -16.62 10.19 -1.04
N GLU A 72 -16.33 9.54 0.09
CA GLU A 72 -14.97 9.18 0.50
C GLU A 72 -14.63 7.76 0.00
N PRO A 73 -13.76 7.61 -1.01
CA PRO A 73 -13.35 6.31 -1.51
C PRO A 73 -12.29 5.67 -0.60
N SER A 74 -12.48 4.38 -0.33
CA SER A 74 -11.53 3.51 0.34
C SER A 74 -11.26 2.29 -0.52
N CYS A 75 -9.99 1.94 -0.68
CA CYS A 75 -9.59 0.81 -1.52
C CYS A 75 -8.49 -0.01 -0.85
N ALA A 76 -8.49 -1.32 -1.07
CA ALA A 76 -7.38 -2.21 -0.74
C ALA A 76 -7.07 -3.14 -1.91
N ASP A 77 -5.79 -3.38 -2.15
CA ASP A 77 -5.36 -4.26 -3.24
C ASP A 77 -5.69 -5.73 -2.91
N VAL A 78 -5.40 -6.15 -1.67
CA VAL A 78 -5.71 -7.50 -1.19
C VAL A 78 -6.17 -7.46 0.26
N ILE A 79 -7.27 -8.14 0.57
CA ILE A 79 -7.71 -8.41 1.94
C ILE A 79 -7.68 -9.92 2.16
N LEU A 80 -6.91 -10.37 3.14
CA LEU A 80 -6.92 -11.75 3.63
C LEU A 80 -7.78 -11.82 4.89
N LEU A 81 -8.88 -12.57 4.80
CA LEU A 81 -9.68 -13.00 5.94
C LEU A 81 -9.14 -14.35 6.41
N HIS A 82 -8.64 -14.43 7.63
CA HIS A 82 -7.99 -15.64 8.16
C HIS A 82 -8.45 -15.91 9.60
N GLU A 83 -8.31 -17.15 10.10
CA GLU A 83 -8.65 -17.58 11.47
C GLU A 83 -8.08 -16.69 12.61
N THR A 84 -7.05 -15.90 12.29
CA THR A 84 -6.30 -15.04 13.22
C THR A 84 -6.58 -13.54 13.04
N GLY A 85 -7.42 -13.14 12.09
CA GLY A 85 -7.78 -11.74 11.84
C GLY A 85 -7.86 -11.35 10.38
N ILE A 86 -7.97 -10.04 10.15
CA ILE A 86 -8.09 -9.43 8.83
C ILE A 86 -6.79 -8.73 8.48
N TYR A 87 -6.15 -9.13 7.38
CA TYR A 87 -4.92 -8.53 6.89
C TYR A 87 -5.23 -7.70 5.65
N VAL A 88 -5.04 -6.40 5.74
CA VAL A 88 -5.25 -5.44 4.65
C VAL A 88 -3.88 -5.13 4.04
N VAL A 89 -3.76 -5.41 2.75
CA VAL A 89 -2.50 -5.31 2.02
C VAL A 89 -2.61 -4.26 0.92
N GLU A 90 -1.67 -3.33 0.94
CA GLU A 90 -1.39 -2.43 -0.17
C GLU A 90 -0.11 -2.93 -0.86
N ALA A 91 -0.19 -3.19 -2.16
CA ALA A 91 0.89 -3.79 -2.94
C ALA A 91 1.47 -2.78 -3.93
N LYS A 92 2.76 -2.46 -3.81
CA LYS A 92 3.49 -1.57 -4.73
C LYS A 92 4.60 -2.35 -5.43
N ASP A 93 4.87 -2.08 -6.70
CA ASP A 93 6.00 -2.64 -7.44
C ASP A 93 6.95 -1.55 -7.92
N TYR A 94 7.63 -0.96 -6.94
CA TYR A 94 8.55 0.15 -7.11
C TYR A 94 10.00 -0.33 -7.16
N GLN A 95 10.87 0.54 -7.65
CA GLN A 95 12.31 0.36 -7.68
C GLN A 95 13.04 1.42 -6.85
N GLY A 96 14.34 1.27 -6.65
CA GLY A 96 15.16 2.27 -5.95
C GLY A 96 14.92 2.27 -4.44
N TRP A 97 15.08 3.41 -3.78
CA TRP A 97 14.93 3.52 -2.33
C TRP A 97 13.56 4.07 -1.96
N ILE A 98 12.91 3.44 -0.99
CA ILE A 98 11.64 3.90 -0.42
C ILE A 98 11.89 4.42 0.99
N SER A 99 11.49 5.67 1.23
CA SER A 99 11.57 6.32 2.54
C SER A 99 10.30 7.09 2.89
N GLY A 100 10.13 7.30 4.19
CA GLY A 100 8.97 7.97 4.78
C GLY A 100 8.58 7.33 6.10
N GLU A 101 8.07 8.14 7.01
CA GLU A 101 7.63 7.75 8.35
C GLU A 101 6.15 7.31 8.31
N PRO A 102 5.68 6.50 9.28
CA PRO A 102 4.27 6.10 9.36
C PRO A 102 3.29 7.27 9.43
N GLU A 103 3.71 8.41 9.99
CA GLU A 103 2.91 9.63 10.15
C GLU A 103 2.92 10.53 8.91
N ASP A 104 3.85 10.31 7.97
CA ASP A 104 3.94 11.10 6.74
C ASP A 104 2.77 10.79 5.81
N GLU A 105 2.12 11.81 5.28
CA GLU A 105 1.04 11.63 4.30
C GLU A 105 1.52 11.01 2.98
N TYR A 106 2.73 11.40 2.56
CA TYR A 106 3.36 10.94 1.33
C TYR A 106 4.76 10.40 1.61
N TRP A 107 5.05 9.24 1.06
CA TRP A 107 6.37 8.64 1.03
C TRP A 107 7.12 9.00 -0.24
N VAL A 108 8.43 8.80 -0.22
CA VAL A 108 9.34 9.16 -1.30
C VAL A 108 9.96 7.89 -1.86
N GLN A 109 9.89 7.74 -3.17
CA GLN A 109 10.74 6.85 -3.92
C GLN A 109 11.89 7.65 -4.54
N THR A 110 13.12 7.23 -4.31
CA THR A 110 14.31 7.78 -4.96
C THR A 110 14.86 6.79 -5.97
N LEU A 111 14.94 7.19 -7.24
CA LEU A 111 15.51 6.42 -8.35
C LEU A 111 16.87 7.00 -8.75
N CYS A 112 17.89 6.16 -8.90
CA CYS A 112 19.15 6.59 -9.49
C CYS A 112 18.98 6.77 -11.00
N GLY A 113 19.24 7.99 -11.48
CA GLY A 113 19.25 8.31 -12.91
C GLY A 113 20.62 8.04 -13.54
N SER A 114 21.64 8.71 -13.00
CA SER A 114 23.06 8.55 -13.39
C SER A 114 23.93 8.54 -12.13
N GLN A 115 25.25 8.34 -12.27
CA GLN A 115 26.18 8.41 -11.12
C GLN A 115 26.06 9.70 -10.29
N LEU A 116 25.53 10.79 -10.85
CA LEU A 116 25.44 12.11 -10.19
C LEU A 116 24.01 12.64 -10.08
N THR A 117 22.98 11.89 -10.52
CA THR A 117 21.59 12.37 -10.52
C THR A 117 20.62 11.33 -9.98
N SER A 118 19.68 11.79 -9.15
CA SER A 118 18.57 11.00 -8.63
C SER A 118 17.25 11.69 -8.91
N TYR A 119 16.21 10.92 -9.21
CA TYR A 119 14.84 11.40 -9.36
C TYR A 119 14.02 10.98 -8.14
N LYS A 120 13.14 11.87 -7.67
CA LYS A 120 12.26 11.60 -6.54
C LYS A 120 10.81 11.61 -6.99
N ASN A 121 10.09 10.57 -6.62
CA ASN A 121 8.65 10.45 -6.81
C ASN A 121 7.98 10.40 -5.45
N TYR A 122 6.93 11.19 -5.28
CA TYR A 122 6.11 11.17 -4.07
C TYR A 122 4.88 10.31 -4.34
N PHE A 123 4.52 9.46 -3.38
CA PHE A 123 3.34 8.61 -3.46
C PHE A 123 2.66 8.55 -2.10
N TYR A 124 1.34 8.36 -2.10
CA TYR A 124 0.57 8.33 -0.87
C TYR A 124 0.99 7.16 0.02
N ASN A 125 1.10 7.41 1.32
CA ASN A 125 1.56 6.44 2.30
C ASN A 125 0.67 5.17 2.30
N PRO A 126 1.22 3.98 1.98
CA PRO A 126 0.48 2.72 1.98
C PRO A 126 -0.18 2.39 3.33
N LEU A 127 0.45 2.74 4.45
CA LEU A 127 -0.10 2.50 5.78
C LEU A 127 -1.30 3.39 6.07
N MET A 128 -1.30 4.65 5.58
CA MET A 128 -2.46 5.51 5.69
C MET A 128 -3.61 5.03 4.80
N LYS A 129 -3.30 4.55 3.59
CA LYS A 129 -4.31 3.94 2.69
C LYS A 129 -4.97 2.73 3.34
N ASN A 130 -4.18 1.82 3.90
CA ASN A 130 -4.68 0.70 4.68
C ASN A 130 -5.51 1.15 5.89
N SER A 131 -5.08 2.19 6.60
CA SER A 131 -5.81 2.71 7.78
C SER A 131 -7.19 3.24 7.40
N SER A 132 -7.31 3.95 6.27
CA SER A 132 -8.59 4.40 5.73
C SER A 132 -9.47 3.22 5.32
N CYS A 133 -8.90 2.21 4.63
CA CYS A 133 -9.62 0.99 4.31
C CYS A 133 -10.11 0.24 5.56
N ILE A 134 -9.27 0.08 6.58
CA ILE A 134 -9.63 -0.57 7.86
C ILE A 134 -10.79 0.17 8.52
N ARG A 135 -10.75 1.52 8.53
CA ARG A 135 -11.85 2.32 9.07
C ARG A 135 -13.17 2.06 8.33
N SER A 136 -13.14 1.95 7.01
CA SER A 136 -14.32 1.57 6.22
C SER A 136 -14.80 0.15 6.52
N LEU A 137 -13.89 -0.83 6.62
CA LEU A 137 -14.24 -2.20 7.01
C LEU A 137 -14.89 -2.25 8.40
N GLN A 138 -14.41 -1.47 9.36
CA GLN A 138 -14.98 -1.38 10.70
C GLN A 138 -16.40 -0.78 10.70
N LYS A 139 -16.70 0.14 9.78
CA LYS A 139 -18.06 0.68 9.61
C LYS A 139 -19.01 -0.34 8.98
N GLU A 140 -18.52 -1.14 8.03
CA GLU A 140 -19.28 -2.22 7.38
C GLU A 140 -19.50 -3.44 8.28
N LEU A 141 -18.68 -3.58 9.33
CA LEU A 141 -18.77 -4.66 10.32
C LEU A 141 -19.04 -4.09 11.73
N PRO A 142 -20.12 -3.29 11.92
CA PRO A 142 -20.32 -2.53 13.15
C PRO A 142 -20.60 -3.41 14.38
N ASP A 143 -21.06 -4.64 14.15
CA ASP A 143 -21.33 -5.70 15.11
C ASP A 143 -20.08 -6.56 15.42
N MET A 144 -18.97 -6.37 14.71
CA MET A 144 -17.75 -7.15 14.84
C MET A 144 -16.53 -6.29 15.27
N LYS A 145 -16.73 -5.35 16.21
CA LYS A 145 -15.68 -4.44 16.71
C LYS A 145 -14.47 -5.13 17.37
N TRP A 146 -14.61 -6.39 17.74
CA TRP A 146 -13.56 -7.22 18.35
C TRP A 146 -12.57 -7.79 17.33
N LEU A 147 -12.81 -7.62 16.02
CA LEU A 147 -11.93 -8.10 14.97
C LEU A 147 -10.56 -7.39 15.01
N PRO A 148 -9.44 -8.13 15.07
CA PRO A 148 -8.12 -7.56 14.89
C PRO A 148 -7.84 -7.35 13.40
N PHE A 149 -7.31 -6.16 13.11
CA PHE A 149 -6.86 -5.76 11.78
C PHE A 149 -5.34 -5.60 11.76
N PHE A 150 -4.75 -6.04 10.66
CA PHE A 150 -3.33 -5.94 10.39
C PHE A 150 -3.11 -5.19 9.09
N SER A 151 -2.21 -4.21 9.11
CA SER A 151 -1.86 -3.40 7.94
C SER A 151 -0.54 -3.89 7.35
N MET A 152 -0.49 -4.13 6.05
CA MET A 152 0.73 -4.55 5.37
C MET A 152 0.97 -3.67 4.14
N ALA A 153 2.10 -2.98 4.13
CA ALA A 153 2.66 -2.36 2.95
C ALA A 153 3.66 -3.36 2.34
N VAL A 154 3.31 -3.96 1.20
CA VAL A 154 4.13 -4.98 0.54
C VAL A 154 4.69 -4.43 -0.75
N PHE A 155 6.01 -4.46 -0.88
CA PHE A 155 6.73 -3.90 -2.02
C PHE A 155 7.39 -4.99 -2.88
N GLY A 156 7.45 -4.77 -4.19
CA GLY A 156 8.21 -5.61 -5.11
C GLY A 156 9.69 -5.69 -4.73
N ASN A 157 10.38 -6.71 -5.25
CA ASN A 157 11.76 -7.00 -4.83
C ASN A 157 12.82 -6.06 -5.38
N GLN A 158 12.45 -5.11 -6.24
CA GLN A 158 13.37 -4.23 -6.97
C GLN A 158 13.64 -2.90 -6.23
N CYS A 159 13.09 -2.73 -5.02
CA CYS A 159 13.40 -1.60 -4.16
C CYS A 159 14.09 -2.01 -2.85
N GLU A 160 14.75 -1.03 -2.24
CA GLU A 160 15.24 -1.07 -0.87
C GLU A 160 14.32 -0.24 0.03
N LEU A 161 13.95 -0.80 1.17
CA LEU A 161 13.03 -0.16 2.12
C LEU A 161 13.83 0.44 3.28
N GLU A 162 14.10 1.74 3.23
CA GLU A 162 14.78 2.47 4.32
C GLU A 162 13.91 2.48 5.60
N ASN A 163 12.60 2.36 5.42
CA ASN A 163 11.59 2.35 6.48
C ASN A 163 11.18 0.94 6.97
N ALA A 164 11.85 -0.13 6.53
CA ALA A 164 11.53 -1.50 6.99
C ALA A 164 11.59 -1.66 8.51
N GLY A 165 12.50 -0.92 9.17
CA GLY A 165 12.67 -0.91 10.64
C GLY A 165 11.48 -0.33 11.42
N LEU A 166 10.53 0.31 10.75
CA LEU A 166 9.33 0.90 11.34
C LEU A 166 8.16 -0.11 11.41
N SER A 167 8.41 -1.36 11.02
CA SER A 167 7.44 -2.45 11.17
C SER A 167 7.11 -2.72 12.64
N GLY A 168 5.82 -2.70 12.99
CA GLY A 168 5.30 -3.04 14.31
C GLY A 168 4.70 -4.44 14.39
N ASN A 169 3.94 -4.71 15.46
CA ASN A 169 3.21 -5.98 15.62
C ASN A 169 1.97 -6.06 14.72
N THR A 170 1.29 -4.92 14.52
CA THR A 170 0.04 -4.83 13.75
C THR A 170 0.22 -4.19 12.37
N SER A 171 1.37 -3.57 12.12
CA SER A 171 1.75 -2.95 10.84
C SER A 171 3.05 -3.56 10.32
N LYS A 172 3.11 -3.90 9.04
CA LYS A 172 4.33 -4.44 8.40
C LYS A 172 4.68 -3.62 7.16
N ILE A 173 5.96 -3.31 7.01
CA ILE A 173 6.55 -2.71 5.81
C ILE A 173 7.63 -3.66 5.32
N ILE A 174 7.32 -4.39 4.25
CA ILE A 174 8.13 -5.54 3.83
C ILE A 174 8.23 -5.67 2.31
N LEU A 175 9.23 -6.39 1.87
CA LEU A 175 9.37 -6.83 0.49
C LEU A 175 8.55 -8.10 0.25
N VAL A 176 8.07 -8.33 -0.98
CA VAL A 176 7.21 -9.46 -1.31
C VAL A 176 7.91 -10.81 -1.07
N ARG A 177 9.24 -10.88 -1.27
CA ARG A 177 10.05 -12.05 -0.88
C ARG A 177 9.99 -12.39 0.61
N GLN A 178 9.62 -11.41 1.44
CA GLN A 178 9.52 -11.54 2.89
C GLN A 178 8.11 -11.90 3.38
N LEU A 179 7.11 -11.83 2.49
CA LEU A 179 5.70 -11.99 2.84
C LEU A 179 5.42 -13.37 3.44
N SER A 180 5.93 -14.44 2.83
CA SER A 180 5.64 -15.82 3.25
C SER A 180 6.06 -16.11 4.70
N TYR A 181 7.29 -15.78 5.07
CA TYR A 181 7.77 -15.99 6.44
C TYR A 181 7.13 -15.00 7.43
N THR A 182 6.85 -13.76 7.00
CA THR A 182 6.24 -12.74 7.85
C THR A 182 4.81 -13.13 8.22
N ILE A 183 3.99 -13.50 7.24
CA ILE A 183 2.60 -13.91 7.49
C ILE A 183 2.57 -15.21 8.29
N TYR A 184 3.47 -16.16 8.03
CA TYR A 184 3.59 -17.38 8.83
C TYR A 184 3.88 -17.06 10.30
N GLY A 185 4.83 -16.17 10.58
CA GLY A 185 5.14 -15.72 11.94
C GLY A 185 3.94 -15.04 12.62
N MET A 186 3.25 -14.15 11.91
CA MET A 186 2.06 -13.47 12.43
C MET A 186 0.93 -14.46 12.75
N VAL A 187 0.60 -15.36 11.82
CA VAL A 187 -0.46 -16.37 11.99
C VAL A 187 -0.13 -17.36 13.13
N ARG A 188 1.13 -17.80 13.25
CA ARG A 188 1.53 -18.74 14.31
C ARG A 188 1.54 -18.11 15.70
N SER A 189 1.91 -16.83 15.78
CA SER A 189 1.96 -16.09 17.06
C SER A 189 0.58 -15.64 17.56
N ALA A 190 -0.38 -15.52 16.64
CA ALA A 190 -1.73 -15.10 16.95
C ALA A 190 -2.58 -16.27 17.48
N ARG A 191 -3.49 -15.95 18.42
CA ARG A 191 -4.56 -16.89 18.79
C ARG A 191 -5.49 -17.07 17.59
N LYS A 192 -5.90 -18.30 17.30
CA LYS A 192 -7.00 -18.57 16.37
C LYS A 192 -8.31 -18.33 17.09
N PHE A 193 -9.16 -17.46 16.55
CA PHE A 193 -10.44 -17.10 17.18
C PHE A 193 -11.58 -16.93 16.17
N LEU A 194 -11.31 -16.75 14.87
CA LEU A 194 -12.35 -16.68 13.86
C LEU A 194 -12.76 -18.08 13.39
N ALA A 195 -14.02 -18.43 13.67
CA ALA A 195 -14.64 -19.61 13.09
C ALA A 195 -14.83 -19.43 11.58
N PRO A 196 -14.76 -20.51 10.78
CA PRO A 196 -14.98 -20.45 9.33
C PRO A 196 -16.27 -19.72 8.92
N GLN A 197 -17.35 -19.89 9.70
CA GLN A 197 -18.64 -19.26 9.44
C GLN A 197 -18.58 -17.73 9.55
N VAL A 198 -17.81 -17.20 10.50
CA VAL A 198 -17.61 -15.75 10.63
C VAL A 198 -16.79 -15.22 9.46
N ILE A 199 -15.78 -15.98 9.00
CA ILE A 199 -14.99 -15.62 7.83
C ILE A 199 -15.86 -15.59 6.57
N ASP A 200 -16.73 -16.59 6.39
CA ASP A 200 -17.69 -16.63 5.28
C ASP A 200 -18.68 -15.47 5.35
N GLU A 201 -19.21 -15.15 6.53
CA GLU A 201 -20.12 -14.02 6.73
C GLU A 201 -19.46 -12.67 6.37
N ILE A 202 -18.24 -12.43 6.85
CA ILE A 202 -17.48 -11.21 6.49
C ILE A 202 -17.28 -11.17 4.98
N TYR A 203 -16.86 -12.28 4.39
CA TYR A 203 -16.62 -12.37 2.96
C TYR A 203 -17.86 -12.01 2.13
N ASP A 204 -19.01 -12.57 2.49
CA ASP A 204 -20.28 -12.31 1.81
C ASP A 204 -20.70 -10.83 1.94
N ARG A 205 -20.57 -10.23 3.13
CA ARG A 205 -20.82 -8.79 3.33
C ARG A 205 -19.94 -7.92 2.43
N LEU A 206 -18.66 -8.27 2.27
CA LEU A 206 -17.74 -7.53 1.39
C LEU A 206 -18.06 -7.70 -0.10
N GLN A 207 -18.79 -8.75 -0.53
CA GLN A 207 -19.22 -8.90 -1.93
C GLN A 207 -20.47 -8.09 -2.28
N VAL A 208 -21.39 -7.97 -1.32
CA VAL A 208 -22.73 -7.39 -1.54
C VAL A 208 -22.69 -5.86 -1.61
N LEU A 209 -21.53 -5.25 -1.38
CA LEU A 209 -21.37 -3.80 -1.38
C LEU A 209 -21.78 -3.19 -2.73
N PRO A 210 -22.71 -2.22 -2.74
CA PRO A 210 -23.12 -1.57 -3.97
C PRO A 210 -21.93 -0.83 -4.56
N SER A 211 -21.45 -1.30 -5.71
CA SER A 211 -20.58 -0.51 -6.57
C SER A 211 -21.35 0.76 -6.96
N ALA A 212 -21.06 1.86 -6.27
CA ALA A 212 -21.56 3.22 -6.52
C ALA A 212 -23.09 3.40 -6.57
N LYS A 213 -23.65 4.17 -5.64
CA LYS A 213 -24.76 5.06 -5.99
C LYS A 213 -24.18 6.16 -6.85
N THR A 214 -24.37 6.06 -8.17
CA THR A 214 -23.87 7.00 -9.17
C THR A 214 -24.51 8.36 -8.96
N ALA A 215 -23.73 9.35 -8.56
CA ALA A 215 -23.95 10.75 -8.91
C ALA A 215 -22.85 11.11 -9.92
N GLU A 216 -23.24 11.11 -11.20
CA GLU A 216 -22.60 11.73 -12.36
C GLU A 216 -21.06 11.86 -12.40
N GLY A 217 -20.46 11.10 -13.33
CA GLY A 217 -19.40 11.64 -14.17
C GLY A 217 -17.95 11.21 -13.88
N LYS A 218 -17.54 10.14 -14.58
CA LYS A 218 -16.15 9.71 -14.90
C LYS A 218 -15.31 9.05 -13.80
N TYR A 219 -15.22 7.73 -13.89
CA TYR A 219 -13.98 6.98 -13.63
C TYR A 219 -13.70 6.05 -14.81
N SER A 220 -12.87 6.48 -15.75
CA SER A 220 -12.32 5.59 -16.78
C SER A 220 -11.20 4.76 -16.14
N GLY A 221 -11.48 3.52 -15.74
CA GLY A 221 -10.45 2.55 -15.34
C GLY A 221 -10.83 1.48 -14.31
N LEU A 222 -12.03 1.51 -13.70
CA LEU A 222 -12.39 0.65 -12.56
C LEU A 222 -13.62 -0.26 -12.81
N ASP A 223 -13.78 -0.78 -14.03
CA ASP A 223 -14.84 -1.74 -14.38
C ASP A 223 -14.46 -3.21 -14.08
N LYS A 224 -13.67 -3.47 -13.04
CA LYS A 224 -13.37 -4.84 -12.61
C LYS A 224 -14.07 -5.12 -11.28
N LYS A 225 -15.04 -6.03 -11.31
CA LYS A 225 -15.59 -6.65 -10.09
C LYS A 225 -14.42 -7.20 -9.25
N PRO A 226 -14.54 -7.21 -7.90
CA PRO A 226 -13.51 -7.80 -7.07
C PRO A 226 -13.31 -9.27 -7.45
N ASP A 227 -12.05 -9.70 -7.53
CA ASP A 227 -11.70 -11.09 -7.78
C ASP A 227 -11.67 -11.86 -6.45
N PHE A 228 -12.41 -12.96 -6.42
CA PHE A 228 -12.76 -13.71 -5.22
C PHE A 228 -12.17 -15.12 -5.28
N TYR A 229 -11.26 -15.44 -4.35
CA TYR A 229 -10.58 -16.75 -4.31
C TYR A 229 -10.98 -17.59 -3.10
N TYR A 230 -11.29 -18.86 -3.35
CA TYR A 230 -11.67 -19.87 -2.36
C TYR A 230 -10.54 -20.86 -2.09
N SER A 231 -10.33 -21.26 -0.84
CA SER A 231 -9.58 -22.48 -0.51
C SER A 231 -10.49 -23.68 -0.75
N LYS A 232 -10.10 -24.62 -1.63
CA LYS A 232 -10.73 -25.95 -1.66
C LYS A 232 -10.39 -26.66 -0.34
N LYS A 233 -11.38 -27.35 0.23
CA LYS A 233 -11.25 -28.23 1.39
C LYS A 233 -10.21 -29.33 1.12
#